data_AF-A0A428NY06-F1
#
_entry.id   AF-A0A428NY06-F1
#
_cell.length_a   1.000
_cell.length_b   1.000
_cell.length_c   1.000
_cell.angle_alpha   90.00
_cell.angle_beta   90.00
_cell.angle_gamma   90.00
#
_symmetry.space_group_name_H-M   'P 1'
#
loop_
_entity.id
_entity.type
_entity.pdbx_description
1 polymer ?
#
loop_
_entity_poly.entity_id
_entity_poly.type
_entity_poly.pdbx_seq_one_letter_code
_entity_poly.pdbx_strand_id
1 'polypeptide(L)'
;MSRLIDIEPLLDVTINMLTSKLNEKFVDGPSKGKVCMMDDWLGWLAWDSMANVTFGRHYGFIEKEQDVDGLIEDSVNSMRYFAPVCQIPWLDYLLDKNPIKRIGPKPQLTGTLYAVRAISEYKQEIAEKGLKSQNVPHLLDKYLGLEEQHPGMVNDAQLVNWLLPTVIAGGDTTASAMRAVVYFLAKNPETKQKLFFELD
;
A
#
# COMPACT_ATOMS: atom_id res chain seq x y z
N MET A 1 -12.76 11.21 -15.65
CA MET A 1 -12.72 9.78 -15.23
C MET A 1 -11.77 8.92 -16.07
N SER A 2 -11.07 9.42 -17.11
CA SER A 2 -10.24 8.57 -17.98
C SER A 2 -8.90 8.08 -17.36
N ARG A 3 -8.25 8.86 -16.49
CA ARG A 3 -6.91 8.52 -15.96
C ARG A 3 -6.86 7.38 -14.93
N LEU A 4 -8.01 6.94 -14.42
CA LEU A 4 -8.08 5.80 -13.51
C LEU A 4 -8.04 4.48 -14.28
N ILE A 5 -8.62 4.44 -15.48
CA ILE A 5 -8.56 3.28 -16.40
C ILE A 5 -7.11 2.96 -16.75
N ASP A 6 -6.27 3.99 -16.90
CA ASP A 6 -4.84 3.80 -17.15
C ASP A 6 -4.12 3.01 -16.04
N ILE A 7 -4.64 3.01 -14.81
CA ILE A 7 -4.01 2.34 -13.65
C ILE A 7 -4.62 0.94 -13.43
N GLU A 8 -5.79 0.67 -13.99
CA GLU A 8 -6.53 -0.59 -13.84
C GLU A 8 -5.65 -1.85 -14.06
N PRO A 9 -4.78 -1.92 -15.08
CA PRO A 9 -3.92 -3.10 -15.26
C PRO A 9 -2.96 -3.37 -14.08
N LEU A 10 -2.53 -2.33 -13.36
CA LEU A 10 -1.68 -2.49 -12.16
C LEU A 10 -2.49 -3.08 -10.99
N LEU A 11 -3.78 -2.72 -10.89
CA LEU A 11 -4.67 -3.28 -9.89
C LEU A 11 -5.03 -4.73 -10.22
N ASP A 12 -5.31 -5.03 -11.49
CA ASP A 12 -5.67 -6.36 -11.97
C ASP A 12 -4.61 -7.40 -11.65
N VAL A 13 -3.32 -7.06 -11.80
CA VAL A 13 -2.22 -7.96 -11.42
C VAL A 13 -2.33 -8.36 -9.95
N THR A 14 -2.63 -7.40 -9.08
CA THR A 14 -2.73 -7.63 -7.63
C THR A 14 -3.99 -8.41 -7.25
N ILE A 15 -5.13 -8.09 -7.89
CA ILE A 15 -6.40 -8.80 -7.70
C ILE A 15 -6.27 -10.25 -8.16
N ASN A 16 -5.62 -10.50 -9.29
CA ASN A 16 -5.35 -11.84 -9.80
C ASN A 16 -4.42 -12.63 -8.88
N MET A 17 -3.36 -12.01 -8.35
CA MET A 17 -2.50 -12.63 -7.34
C MET A 17 -3.30 -13.06 -6.10
N LEU A 18 -4.15 -12.18 -5.57
CA LEU A 18 -5.00 -12.51 -4.43
C LEU A 18 -5.92 -13.68 -4.76
N THR A 19 -6.63 -13.59 -5.88
CA THR A 19 -7.64 -14.60 -6.28
C THR A 19 -7.00 -15.96 -6.47
N SER A 20 -5.84 -16.03 -7.13
CA SER A 20 -5.06 -17.27 -7.29
C SER A 20 -4.67 -17.86 -5.93
N LYS A 21 -4.10 -17.05 -5.03
CA LYS A 21 -3.72 -17.49 -3.67
C LYS A 21 -4.92 -18.02 -2.88
N LEU A 22 -6.06 -17.33 -2.94
CA LEU A 22 -7.27 -17.75 -2.25
C LEU A 22 -7.82 -19.07 -2.81
N ASN A 23 -7.83 -19.24 -4.13
CA ASN A 23 -8.25 -20.48 -4.78
C ASN A 23 -7.34 -21.65 -4.41
N GLU A 24 -6.04 -21.47 -4.58
CA GLU A 24 -5.01 -22.48 -4.28
C GLU A 24 -4.99 -22.92 -2.82
N LYS A 25 -5.39 -22.06 -1.88
CA LYS A 25 -5.38 -22.39 -0.44
C LYS A 25 -6.72 -22.85 0.10
N PHE A 26 -7.80 -22.14 -0.21
CA PHE A 26 -9.09 -22.28 0.48
C PHE A 26 -10.19 -22.92 -0.37
N VAL A 27 -10.04 -22.97 -1.69
CA VAL A 27 -11.02 -23.61 -2.59
C VAL A 27 -10.57 -25.03 -2.97
N ASP A 28 -9.38 -25.13 -3.53
CA ASP A 28 -8.79 -26.38 -4.04
C ASP A 28 -7.67 -26.91 -3.13
N GLY A 29 -7.26 -26.09 -2.16
CA GLY A 29 -6.07 -26.29 -1.36
C GLY A 29 -6.21 -27.07 -0.05
N PRO A 30 -5.09 -27.18 0.69
CA PRO A 30 -5.02 -27.86 1.99
C PRO A 30 -5.78 -27.14 3.11
N SER A 31 -6.24 -25.91 2.87
CA SER A 31 -7.06 -25.14 3.82
C SER A 31 -8.53 -25.12 3.43
N LYS A 32 -8.96 -25.98 2.50
CA LYS A 32 -10.37 -26.14 2.15
C LYS A 32 -11.22 -26.43 3.39
N GLY A 33 -12.30 -25.68 3.55
CA GLY A 33 -13.21 -25.77 4.69
C GLY A 33 -12.66 -25.20 6.01
N LYS A 34 -11.44 -24.66 6.02
CA LYS A 34 -10.91 -23.92 7.17
C LYS A 34 -11.32 -22.45 7.10
N VAL A 35 -11.31 -21.79 8.25
CA VAL A 35 -11.58 -20.36 8.35
C VAL A 35 -10.49 -19.58 7.60
N CYS A 36 -10.91 -18.71 6.70
CA CYS A 36 -10.05 -17.75 6.03
C CYS A 36 -10.14 -16.41 6.76
N MET A 37 -9.00 -15.91 7.27
CA MET A 37 -8.90 -14.57 7.89
C MET A 37 -8.89 -13.51 6.79
N MET A 38 -10.06 -13.30 6.19
CA MET A 38 -10.23 -12.44 5.02
C MET A 38 -9.84 -10.98 5.31
N ASP A 39 -9.90 -10.55 6.56
CA ASP A 39 -9.44 -9.23 6.99
C ASP A 39 -7.94 -9.01 6.76
N ASP A 40 -7.10 -10.01 6.96
CA ASP A 40 -5.67 -9.95 6.63
C ASP A 40 -5.46 -9.88 5.11
N TRP A 41 -6.10 -10.78 4.36
CA TRP A 41 -6.01 -10.82 2.89
C TRP A 41 -6.46 -9.52 2.21
N LEU A 42 -7.54 -8.91 2.68
CA LEU A 42 -8.00 -7.61 2.18
C LEU A 42 -7.05 -6.47 2.57
N GLY A 43 -6.40 -6.58 3.73
CA GLY A 43 -5.32 -5.67 4.13
C GLY A 43 -4.14 -5.76 3.16
N TRP A 44 -3.66 -6.96 2.91
CA TRP A 44 -2.56 -7.23 1.98
C TRP A 44 -2.90 -6.78 0.56
N LEU A 45 -4.11 -7.05 0.07
CA LEU A 45 -4.58 -6.55 -1.23
C LEU A 45 -4.49 -5.03 -1.33
N ALA A 46 -4.98 -4.29 -0.35
CA ALA A 46 -4.96 -2.84 -0.39
C ALA A 46 -3.53 -2.29 -0.43
N TRP A 47 -2.67 -2.79 0.46
CA TRP A 47 -1.29 -2.35 0.59
C TRP A 47 -0.44 -2.72 -0.64
N ASP A 48 -0.54 -3.96 -1.14
CA ASP A 48 0.16 -4.40 -2.34
C ASP A 48 -0.36 -3.67 -3.59
N SER A 49 -1.65 -3.38 -3.69
CA SER A 49 -2.23 -2.63 -4.81
C SER A 49 -1.66 -1.21 -4.83
N MET A 50 -1.66 -0.53 -3.68
CA MET A 50 -1.12 0.83 -3.59
C MET A 50 0.39 0.88 -3.81
N ALA A 51 1.14 -0.13 -3.35
CA ALA A 51 2.55 -0.27 -3.67
C ALA A 51 2.78 -0.42 -5.18
N ASN A 52 1.99 -1.26 -5.85
CA ASN A 52 2.12 -1.48 -7.28
C ASN A 52 1.80 -0.21 -8.09
N VAL A 53 0.72 0.49 -7.74
CA VAL A 53 0.37 1.79 -8.35
C VAL A 53 1.45 2.85 -8.12
N THR A 54 2.13 2.79 -6.98
CA THR A 54 3.11 3.81 -6.58
C THR A 54 4.50 3.54 -7.17
N PHE A 55 5.02 2.35 -6.93
CA PHE A 55 6.41 1.94 -7.21
C PHE A 55 6.54 0.98 -8.39
N GLY A 56 5.42 0.56 -9.01
CA GLY A 56 5.43 -0.44 -10.10
C GLY A 56 5.72 -1.87 -9.63
N ARG A 57 5.69 -2.10 -8.32
CA ARG A 57 5.96 -3.39 -7.68
C ARG A 57 5.18 -3.54 -6.36
N HIS A 58 4.85 -4.77 -5.99
CA HIS A 58 4.24 -5.10 -4.71
C HIS A 58 5.25 -5.03 -3.56
N TYR A 59 4.76 -4.88 -2.32
CA TYR A 59 5.59 -5.13 -1.13
C TYR A 59 5.80 -6.63 -0.89
N GLY A 60 4.85 -7.45 -1.36
CA GLY A 60 4.88 -8.90 -1.26
C GLY A 60 4.05 -9.45 -0.10
N PHE A 61 3.08 -8.68 0.40
CA PHE A 61 2.19 -9.11 1.48
C PHE A 61 1.36 -10.34 1.08
N ILE A 62 0.77 -10.33 -0.11
CA ILE A 62 -0.01 -11.46 -0.64
C ILE A 62 0.91 -12.67 -0.90
N GLU A 63 2.11 -12.43 -1.42
CA GLU A 63 3.04 -13.49 -1.77
C GLU A 63 3.54 -14.25 -0.53
N LYS A 64 3.98 -13.50 0.49
CA LYS A 64 4.54 -14.00 1.75
C LYS A 64 3.48 -14.31 2.80
N GLU A 65 2.25 -13.84 2.60
CA GLU A 65 1.10 -14.09 3.47
C GLU A 65 1.32 -13.58 4.91
N GLN A 66 1.97 -12.43 5.03
CA GLN A 66 2.32 -11.80 6.30
C GLN A 66 2.67 -10.33 6.12
N ASP A 67 2.73 -9.57 7.23
CA ASP A 67 3.30 -8.22 7.26
C ASP A 67 4.81 -8.28 6.90
N VAL A 68 5.17 -7.68 5.77
CA VAL A 68 6.54 -7.66 5.27
C VAL A 68 7.32 -6.55 5.95
N ASP A 69 8.45 -6.91 6.57
CA ASP A 69 9.37 -6.00 7.26
C ASP A 69 8.73 -5.16 8.38
N GLY A 70 7.53 -5.52 8.83
CA GLY A 70 6.75 -4.79 9.83
C GLY A 70 6.19 -3.46 9.32
N LEU A 71 5.91 -3.35 8.02
CA LEU A 71 5.41 -2.13 7.38
C LEU A 71 4.02 -1.73 7.91
N ILE A 72 3.10 -2.69 8.08
CA ILE A 72 1.76 -2.42 8.62
C ILE A 72 1.87 -2.07 10.11
N GLU A 73 2.67 -2.83 10.87
CA GLU A 73 2.93 -2.54 12.28
C GLU A 73 3.53 -1.13 12.49
N ASP A 74 4.51 -0.73 11.68
CA ASP A 74 5.13 0.60 11.71
C ASP A 74 4.09 1.70 11.40
N SER A 75 3.22 1.48 10.40
CA SER A 75 2.11 2.40 10.09
C SER A 75 1.16 2.57 11.28
N VAL A 76 0.69 1.46 11.85
CA VAL A 76 -0.25 1.45 12.98
C VAL A 76 0.35 2.13 14.21
N ASN A 77 1.60 1.81 14.55
CA ASN A 77 2.28 2.43 15.70
C ASN A 77 2.49 3.93 15.49
N SER A 78 2.84 4.34 14.27
CA SER A 78 2.96 5.75 13.93
C SER A 78 1.61 6.48 14.02
N MET A 79 0.51 5.87 13.58
CA MET A 79 -0.84 6.45 13.70
C MET A 79 -1.33 6.51 15.15
N ARG A 80 -1.02 5.51 15.98
CA ARG A 80 -1.32 5.52 17.42
C ARG A 80 -0.63 6.68 18.15
N TYR A 81 0.61 7.00 17.76
CA TYR A 81 1.32 8.16 18.26
C TYR A 81 0.75 9.48 17.71
N PHE A 82 0.48 9.52 16.42
CA PHE A 82 0.01 10.73 15.73
C PHE A 82 -1.39 11.18 16.20
N ALA A 83 -2.29 10.24 16.48
CA ALA A 83 -3.68 10.53 16.86
C ALA A 83 -3.84 11.53 18.04
N PRO A 84 -3.17 11.37 19.20
CA PRO A 84 -3.22 12.37 20.26
C PRO A 84 -2.41 13.63 19.94
N VAL A 85 -1.23 13.48 19.33
CA VAL A 85 -0.30 14.59 19.09
C VAL A 85 -0.84 15.58 18.06
N CYS A 86 -1.58 15.12 17.05
CA CYS A 86 -2.18 16.00 16.06
C CYS A 86 -3.30 16.88 16.64
N GLN A 87 -3.92 16.45 17.75
CA GLN A 87 -4.92 17.23 18.49
C GLN A 87 -4.28 18.15 19.53
N ILE A 88 -3.09 17.78 20.03
CA ILE A 88 -2.36 18.52 21.07
C ILE A 88 -0.91 18.75 20.61
N PRO A 89 -0.65 19.68 19.66
CA PRO A 89 0.66 19.79 19.01
C PRO A 89 1.83 20.07 19.96
N TRP A 90 1.60 20.74 21.09
CA TRP A 90 2.67 21.01 22.05
C TRP A 90 3.20 19.75 22.74
N LEU A 91 2.38 18.68 22.80
CA LEU A 91 2.79 17.38 23.33
C LEU A 91 3.94 16.78 22.53
N ASP A 92 4.00 17.06 21.22
CA ASP A 92 5.06 16.58 20.34
C ASP A 92 6.44 17.05 20.79
N TYR A 93 6.56 18.31 21.25
CA TYR A 93 7.81 18.88 21.75
C TYR A 93 8.31 18.22 23.05
N LEU A 94 7.43 17.52 23.78
CA LEU A 94 7.82 16.72 24.94
C LEU A 94 8.17 15.28 24.57
N LEU A 95 7.66 14.80 23.43
CA LEU A 95 7.74 13.42 22.95
C LEU A 95 8.73 13.28 21.79
N ASP A 96 8.25 13.09 20.57
CA ASP A 96 9.07 12.78 19.40
C ASP A 96 9.97 13.95 18.97
N LYS A 97 9.50 15.19 19.13
CA LYS A 97 10.26 16.42 18.84
C LYS A 97 11.05 16.94 20.04
N ASN A 98 11.21 16.15 21.10
CA ASN A 98 11.99 16.54 22.25
C ASN A 98 13.48 16.74 21.88
N PRO A 99 14.06 17.92 22.13
CA PRO A 99 15.43 18.25 21.69
C PRO A 99 16.53 17.51 22.45
N ILE A 100 16.22 16.93 23.62
CA ILE A 100 17.17 16.19 24.46
C ILE A 100 17.13 14.70 24.13
N LYS A 101 15.92 14.13 24.09
CA LYS A 101 15.72 12.71 23.81
C LYS A 101 14.38 12.50 23.15
N ARG A 102 14.40 11.95 21.94
CA ARG A 102 13.22 11.50 21.21
C ARG A 102 12.49 10.40 21.99
N ILE A 103 11.24 10.65 22.37
CA ILE A 103 10.39 9.71 23.10
C ILE A 103 9.15 9.43 22.24
N GLY A 104 9.15 8.29 21.56
CA GLY A 104 8.09 7.90 20.64
C GLY A 104 8.57 6.91 19.58
N PRO A 105 7.67 6.32 18.78
CA PRO A 105 8.07 5.54 17.62
C PRO A 105 8.78 6.45 16.61
N LYS A 106 9.76 5.91 15.88
CA LYS A 106 10.31 6.62 14.71
C LYS A 106 9.22 6.61 13.63
N PRO A 107 8.60 7.75 13.27
CA PRO A 107 7.44 7.77 12.40
C PRO A 107 7.79 7.21 11.03
N GLN A 108 7.09 6.12 10.66
CA GLN A 108 7.16 5.51 9.34
C GLN A 108 8.60 5.20 8.85
N LEU A 109 9.50 4.80 9.76
CA LEU A 109 10.90 4.58 9.40
C LEU A 109 11.01 3.45 8.35
N THR A 110 10.28 2.35 8.54
CA THR A 110 10.34 1.21 7.63
C THR A 110 9.82 1.59 6.26
N GLY A 111 8.67 2.29 6.20
CA GLY A 111 8.11 2.79 4.95
C GLY A 111 9.01 3.80 4.24
N THR A 112 9.67 4.68 5.00
CA THR A 112 10.64 5.65 4.47
C THR A 112 11.85 4.96 3.86
N LEU A 113 12.45 4.00 4.58
CA LEU A 113 13.60 3.24 4.10
C LEU A 113 13.23 2.43 2.85
N TYR A 114 12.04 1.84 2.83
CA TYR A 114 11.55 1.16 1.63
C TYR A 114 11.44 2.13 0.45
N ALA A 115 10.80 3.29 0.62
CA ALA A 115 10.61 4.26 -0.45
C ALA A 115 11.97 4.74 -1.02
N VAL A 116 12.93 5.07 -0.15
CA VAL A 116 14.29 5.44 -0.55
C VAL A 116 14.94 4.33 -1.37
N ARG A 117 14.84 3.08 -0.89
CA ARG A 117 15.39 1.91 -1.57
C ARG A 117 14.75 1.68 -2.93
N ALA A 118 13.42 1.69 -3.00
CA ALA A 118 12.65 1.48 -4.23
C ALA A 118 12.97 2.55 -5.29
N ILE A 119 13.10 3.82 -4.90
CA ILE A 119 13.50 4.91 -5.80
C ILE A 119 14.92 4.68 -6.32
N SER A 120 15.87 4.37 -5.43
CA SER A 120 17.27 4.13 -5.80
C SER A 120 17.42 2.95 -6.76
N GLU A 121 16.80 1.81 -6.45
CA GLU A 121 16.80 0.62 -7.30
C GLU A 121 16.16 0.93 -8.66
N TYR A 122 15.05 1.67 -8.68
CA TYR A 122 14.39 2.00 -9.94
C TYR A 122 15.22 2.93 -10.84
N LYS A 123 15.87 3.94 -10.26
CA LYS A 123 16.81 4.81 -10.99
C LYS A 123 17.98 4.03 -11.57
N GLN A 124 18.51 3.05 -10.83
CA GLN A 124 19.57 2.16 -11.31
C GLN A 124 19.10 1.29 -12.48
N GLU A 125 17.90 0.70 -12.40
CA GLU A 125 17.34 -0.10 -13.47
C GLU A 125 17.15 0.69 -14.77
N ILE A 126 16.70 1.94 -14.68
CA ILE A 126 16.58 2.84 -15.83
C ILE A 126 17.97 3.11 -16.43
N ALA A 127 18.97 3.40 -15.60
CA ALA A 127 20.32 3.72 -16.07
C ALA A 127 21.03 2.53 -16.73
N GLU A 128 20.85 1.32 -16.20
CA GLU A 128 21.52 0.11 -16.70
C GLU A 128 20.82 -0.50 -17.91
N LYS A 129 19.48 -0.55 -17.90
CA LYS A 129 18.70 -1.29 -18.89
C LYS A 129 18.02 -0.39 -19.92
N GLY A 130 17.96 0.92 -19.69
CA GLY A 130 17.20 1.86 -20.53
C GLY A 130 15.69 1.59 -20.54
N LEU A 131 15.20 0.73 -19.65
CA LEU A 131 13.80 0.33 -19.57
C LEU A 131 13.08 1.24 -18.58
N LYS A 132 12.14 2.05 -19.06
CA LYS A 132 11.04 2.53 -18.20
C LYS A 132 10.13 1.32 -17.97
N SER A 133 9.93 0.95 -16.72
CA SER A 133 9.23 -0.27 -16.31
C SER A 133 7.76 -0.22 -16.77
N GLN A 134 7.36 -1.25 -17.51
CA GLN A 134 5.98 -1.58 -17.90
C GLN A 134 5.28 -0.69 -18.94
N ASN A 135 4.33 -1.29 -19.66
CA ASN A 135 3.43 -0.61 -20.61
C ASN A 135 2.51 0.42 -19.94
N VAL A 136 2.40 0.38 -18.60
CA VAL A 136 1.50 1.22 -17.79
C VAL A 136 2.32 2.04 -16.79
N PRO A 137 2.39 3.38 -16.94
CA PRO A 137 3.20 4.22 -16.07
C PRO A 137 2.66 4.32 -14.64
N HIS A 138 3.46 3.93 -13.66
CA HIS A 138 3.16 4.07 -12.24
C HIS A 138 3.53 5.48 -11.71
N LEU A 139 3.25 5.79 -10.43
CA LEU A 139 3.46 7.15 -9.91
C LEU A 139 4.93 7.55 -9.87
N LEU A 140 5.82 6.64 -9.48
CA LEU A 140 7.26 6.89 -9.49
C LEU A 140 7.77 7.25 -10.89
N ASP A 141 7.29 6.59 -11.96
CA ASP A 141 7.62 7.00 -13.35
C ASP A 141 7.24 8.44 -13.64
N LYS A 142 6.01 8.81 -13.24
CA LYS A 142 5.46 10.13 -13.50
C LYS A 142 6.26 11.19 -12.75
N TYR A 143 6.63 10.95 -11.49
CA TYR A 143 7.40 11.90 -10.70
C TYR A 143 8.87 11.98 -11.10
N LEU A 144 9.49 10.90 -11.57
CA LEU A 144 10.82 10.97 -12.19
C LEU A 144 10.79 11.78 -13.49
N GLY A 145 9.74 11.64 -14.30
CA GLY A 145 9.54 12.52 -15.46
C GLY A 145 9.39 14.00 -15.09
N LEU A 146 8.83 14.32 -13.92
CA LEU A 146 8.78 15.69 -13.40
C LEU A 146 10.14 16.16 -12.86
N GLU A 147 10.94 15.28 -12.25
CA GLU A 147 12.31 15.58 -11.85
C GLU A 147 13.19 15.95 -13.05
N GLU A 148 13.07 15.22 -14.16
CA GLU A 148 13.76 15.54 -15.41
C GLU A 148 13.37 16.92 -15.96
N GLN A 149 12.09 17.30 -15.84
CA GLN A 149 11.58 18.59 -16.32
C GLN A 149 11.88 19.76 -15.36
N HIS A 150 11.99 19.47 -14.06
CA HIS A 150 12.15 20.47 -13.00
C HIS A 150 13.22 20.05 -11.96
N PRO A 151 14.50 19.91 -12.37
CA PRO A 151 15.56 19.32 -11.55
C PRO A 151 15.95 20.13 -10.29
N GLY A 152 15.48 21.37 -10.17
CA GLY A 152 15.66 22.20 -8.98
C GLY A 152 14.50 22.14 -7.96
N MET A 153 13.38 21.50 -8.31
CA MET A 153 12.17 21.44 -7.49
C MET A 153 11.84 20.04 -6.98
N VAL A 154 12.17 19.01 -7.76
CA VAL A 154 11.97 17.61 -7.38
C VAL A 154 13.33 16.98 -7.12
N ASN A 155 13.48 16.37 -5.96
CA ASN A 155 14.66 15.59 -5.58
C ASN A 155 14.20 14.30 -4.87
N ASP A 156 15.12 13.40 -4.55
CA ASP A 156 14.79 12.11 -3.92
C ASP A 156 13.98 12.25 -2.62
N ALA A 157 14.30 13.24 -1.79
CA ALA A 157 13.53 13.49 -0.56
C ALA A 157 12.09 13.91 -0.88
N GLN A 158 11.89 14.71 -1.93
CA GLN A 158 10.57 15.13 -2.38
C GLN A 158 9.78 13.94 -2.96
N LEU A 159 10.43 13.05 -3.70
CA LEU A 159 9.83 11.81 -4.21
C LEU A 159 9.34 10.92 -3.06
N VAL A 160 10.17 10.69 -2.04
CA VAL A 160 9.76 9.94 -0.84
C VAL A 160 8.54 10.59 -0.18
N ASN A 161 8.57 11.91 0.00
CA ASN A 161 7.49 12.67 0.63
C ASN A 161 6.17 12.65 -0.16
N TRP A 162 6.19 12.39 -1.47
CA TRP A 162 4.99 12.27 -2.29
C TRP A 162 4.50 10.83 -2.43
N LEU A 163 5.41 9.87 -2.58
CA LEU A 163 5.09 8.47 -2.83
C LEU A 163 4.65 7.75 -1.55
N LEU A 164 5.37 7.94 -0.44
CA LEU A 164 5.08 7.22 0.80
C LEU A 164 3.67 7.50 1.35
N PRO A 165 3.21 8.76 1.46
CA PRO A 165 1.86 9.03 1.96
C PRO A 165 0.76 8.46 1.08
N THR A 166 0.99 8.36 -0.24
CA THR A 166 0.03 7.79 -1.18
C THR A 166 -0.27 6.33 -0.83
N VAL A 167 0.77 5.56 -0.50
CA VAL A 167 0.62 4.16 -0.13
C VAL A 167 -0.06 3.98 1.21
N ILE A 168 0.36 4.75 2.23
CA ILE A 168 -0.21 4.66 3.57
C ILE A 168 -1.69 5.05 3.56
N ALA A 169 -2.00 6.21 2.97
CA ALA A 169 -3.38 6.71 2.92
C ALA A 169 -4.29 5.78 2.13
N GLY A 170 -3.82 5.24 1.00
CA GLY A 170 -4.60 4.32 0.18
C GLY A 170 -4.73 2.92 0.79
N GLY A 171 -3.65 2.40 1.40
CA GLY A 171 -3.61 1.05 1.94
C GLY A 171 -4.57 0.86 3.11
N ASP A 172 -4.44 1.68 4.16
CA ASP A 172 -5.22 1.51 5.39
C ASP A 172 -6.72 1.80 5.19
N THR A 173 -7.05 2.88 4.48
CA THR A 173 -8.46 3.29 4.29
C THR A 173 -9.20 2.33 3.36
N THR A 174 -8.58 1.90 2.27
CA THR A 174 -9.18 0.94 1.32
C THR A 174 -9.34 -0.43 1.97
N ALA A 175 -8.34 -0.90 2.73
CA ALA A 175 -8.46 -2.13 3.51
C ALA A 175 -9.65 -2.07 4.46
N SER A 176 -9.81 -0.97 5.21
CA SER A 176 -10.94 -0.78 6.11
C SER A 176 -12.29 -0.81 5.38
N ALA A 177 -12.38 -0.16 4.22
CA ALA A 177 -13.60 -0.15 3.42
C ALA A 177 -13.95 -1.55 2.89
N MET A 178 -12.99 -2.26 2.31
CA MET A 178 -13.20 -3.62 1.81
C MET A 178 -13.60 -4.59 2.93
N ARG A 179 -12.95 -4.50 4.10
CA ARG A 179 -13.30 -5.30 5.28
C ARG A 179 -14.76 -5.09 5.68
N ALA A 180 -15.22 -3.83 5.73
CA ALA A 180 -16.61 -3.52 6.04
C ALA A 180 -17.57 -4.12 5.01
N VAL A 181 -17.29 -3.95 3.71
CA VAL A 181 -18.10 -4.51 2.63
C VAL A 181 -18.22 -6.03 2.76
N VAL A 182 -17.09 -6.74 2.85
CA VAL A 182 -17.08 -8.21 2.94
C VAL A 182 -17.76 -8.69 4.23
N TYR A 183 -17.55 -8.01 5.36
CA TYR A 183 -18.22 -8.31 6.62
C TYR A 183 -19.75 -8.21 6.52
N PHE A 184 -20.26 -7.12 5.95
CA PHE A 184 -21.71 -6.92 5.81
C PHE A 184 -22.31 -7.87 4.77
N LEU A 185 -21.61 -8.19 3.68
CA LEU A 185 -22.07 -9.21 2.72
C LEU A 185 -22.12 -10.60 3.36
N ALA A 186 -21.15 -10.95 4.20
CA ALA A 186 -21.15 -12.23 4.92
C ALA A 186 -22.32 -12.35 5.91
N LYS A 187 -22.80 -11.23 6.46
CA LYS A 187 -23.94 -11.20 7.40
C LYS A 187 -25.32 -11.08 6.75
N ASN A 188 -25.40 -10.65 5.49
CA ASN A 188 -26.66 -10.35 4.83
C ASN A 188 -26.78 -11.16 3.51
N PRO A 189 -27.30 -12.40 3.57
CA PRO A 189 -27.39 -13.30 2.41
C PRO A 189 -28.15 -12.70 1.22
N GLU A 190 -29.22 -11.95 1.47
CA GLU A 190 -30.00 -11.30 0.41
C GLU A 190 -29.18 -10.25 -0.36
N THR A 191 -28.44 -9.40 0.37
CA THR A 191 -27.54 -8.39 -0.24
C THR A 191 -26.40 -9.05 -1.00
N LYS A 192 -25.83 -10.13 -0.45
CA LYS A 192 -24.81 -10.93 -1.13
C LYS A 192 -25.33 -11.52 -2.43
N GLN A 193 -26.53 -12.11 -2.41
CA GLN A 193 -27.13 -12.70 -3.60
C GLN A 193 -27.43 -11.64 -4.66
N LYS A 194 -27.93 -10.47 -4.26
CA LYS A 194 -28.15 -9.35 -5.18
C LYS A 194 -26.86 -8.90 -5.86
N LEU A 195 -25.77 -8.73 -5.10
CA LEU A 195 -24.47 -8.35 -5.66
C LEU A 195 -23.94 -9.41 -6.64
N PHE A 196 -24.10 -10.69 -6.30
CA PHE A 196 -23.72 -11.78 -7.19
C PHE A 196 -24.44 -11.71 -8.53
N PHE A 197 -25.76 -11.48 -8.53
CA PHE A 197 -26.54 -11.30 -9.76
C PHE A 197 -26.21 -10.02 -10.55
N GLU A 198 -25.54 -9.04 -9.95
CA GLU A 198 -25.11 -7.82 -10.64
C GLU A 198 -23.75 -8.01 -11.33
N LEU A 199 -22.93 -8.92 -10.83
CA LEU A 199 -21.59 -9.21 -11.34
C LEU A 199 -21.56 -10.37 -12.36
N ASP A 200 -22.58 -11.23 -12.36
CA ASP A 200 -22.83 -12.30 -13.33
C ASP A 200 -23.55 -11.79 -14.60
#